data_AF-Q20IR1-F1
#
_entry.id   AF-Q20IR1-F1
#
_cell.length_a   1.000
_cell.length_b   1.000
_cell.length_c   1.000
_cell.angle_alpha   90.00
_cell.angle_beta   90.00
_cell.angle_gamma   90.00
#
_symmetry.space_group_name_H-M   'P 1'
#
loop_
_entity.id
_entity.type
_entity.pdbx_description
1 polymer ?
#
loop_
_entity_poly.entity_id
_entity_poly.type
_entity_poly.pdbx_seq_one_letter_code
_entity_poly.pdbx_strand_id
1 'polypeptide(L)'
;METKKHYELRVLTGLHRGAALPLNGDQWSIGSSSGADLALYDPGIKDSHCMLRLVDSTWSLASSEGAVTDSEGHKIEGITQLEPGTPFALNGVWLSVLSANTEWPPEEEEEQPQTSARDFAQAINDPELEQIQEPEPQPEELVAEREAPASKPAPRSLLGPLLLAGSLLVFLGALLWLFNQQQPAPPAPLKPSKIELKDATEVKKVLTKMLEERELQKRITLAEEEGKIFLHGPFDEDDLLQSTSRMLLHFDRQYKSPLQVLNALPAATAQLPFTIIQISNTRLASVLTSDGRRLFLGDEVDGVRFVDINEHKVVFEGERRVEVSW
;
A
#
# COMPACT_ATOMS: atom_id res chain seq x y z
N MET A 1 -6.86 24.13 -4.27
CA MET A 1 -7.08 22.95 -5.14
C MET A 1 -7.21 21.76 -4.22
N GLU A 2 -8.33 21.03 -4.27
CA GLU A 2 -8.43 19.74 -3.61
C GLU A 2 -7.47 18.76 -4.32
N THR A 3 -6.56 18.16 -3.55
CA THR A 3 -5.75 17.05 -4.06
C THR A 3 -6.64 15.83 -4.22
N LYS A 4 -6.88 15.43 -5.48
CA LYS A 4 -7.61 14.20 -5.79
C LYS A 4 -6.94 13.03 -5.08
N LYS A 5 -7.60 12.47 -4.07
CA LYS A 5 -7.10 11.30 -3.34
C LYS A 5 -7.27 10.08 -4.22
N HIS A 6 -6.17 9.62 -4.80
CA HIS A 6 -6.09 8.30 -5.42
C HIS A 6 -5.93 7.26 -4.31
N TYR A 7 -6.62 6.13 -4.43
CA TYR A 7 -6.54 5.01 -3.49
C TYR A 7 -6.05 3.75 -4.17
N GLU A 8 -5.47 2.84 -3.39
CA GLU A 8 -5.04 1.52 -3.82
C GLU A 8 -5.35 0.48 -2.74
N LEU A 9 -5.61 -0.76 -3.16
CA LEU A 9 -5.73 -1.92 -2.28
C LEU A 9 -4.36 -2.58 -2.17
N ARG A 10 -3.77 -2.58 -0.97
CA ARG A 10 -2.46 -3.18 -0.67
C ARG A 10 -2.60 -4.57 -0.10
N VAL A 11 -1.76 -5.50 -0.57
CA VAL A 11 -1.59 -6.84 0.02
C VAL A 11 -0.45 -6.80 1.03
N LEU A 12 -0.76 -7.03 2.31
CA LEU A 12 0.15 -6.83 3.45
C LEU A 12 0.88 -8.12 3.86
N THR A 13 0.29 -9.28 3.59
CA THR A 13 0.84 -10.61 3.90
C THR A 13 0.47 -11.60 2.79
N GLY A 14 1.00 -12.84 2.86
CA GLY A 14 0.73 -13.87 1.85
C GLY A 14 1.68 -13.83 0.66
N LEU A 15 1.43 -14.68 -0.33
CA LEU A 15 2.24 -14.85 -1.54
C LEU A 15 2.34 -13.56 -2.37
N HIS A 16 1.27 -12.75 -2.36
CA HIS A 16 1.17 -11.51 -3.11
C HIS A 16 1.55 -10.26 -2.30
N ARG A 17 2.21 -10.39 -1.13
CA ARG A 17 2.66 -9.23 -0.34
C ARG A 17 3.46 -8.24 -1.19
N GLY A 18 3.19 -6.95 -1.01
CA GLY A 18 3.82 -5.87 -1.78
C GLY A 18 3.00 -5.47 -3.01
N ALA A 19 2.04 -6.30 -3.45
CA ALA A 19 1.14 -5.93 -4.52
C ALA A 19 0.20 -4.78 -4.11
N ALA A 20 0.01 -3.83 -5.03
CA ALA A 20 -0.96 -2.75 -4.94
C ALA A 20 -1.84 -2.75 -6.19
N LEU A 21 -3.17 -2.78 -6.00
CA LEU A 21 -4.15 -2.56 -7.06
C LEU A 21 -4.62 -1.10 -7.02
N PRO A 22 -4.35 -0.27 -8.05
CA PRO A 22 -4.90 1.09 -8.14
C PRO A 22 -6.42 1.07 -8.29
N LEU A 23 -7.13 1.66 -7.33
CA LEU A 23 -8.59 1.64 -7.27
C LEU A 23 -9.18 2.77 -8.14
N ASN A 24 -9.14 2.55 -9.45
CA ASN A 24 -9.74 3.43 -10.46
C ASN A 24 -11.09 2.87 -10.95
N GLY A 25 -12.21 3.44 -10.48
CA GLY A 25 -13.56 2.92 -10.73
C GLY A 25 -14.42 2.98 -9.45
N ASP A 26 -15.46 2.15 -9.41
CA ASP A 26 -16.41 2.08 -8.28
C ASP A 26 -16.55 0.67 -7.66
N GLN A 27 -16.00 -0.38 -8.30
CA GLN A 27 -16.12 -1.78 -7.87
C GLN A 27 -14.90 -2.60 -8.32
N TRP A 28 -14.44 -3.52 -7.47
CA TRP A 28 -13.35 -4.46 -7.72
C TRP A 28 -13.65 -5.82 -7.09
N SER A 29 -13.46 -6.87 -7.87
CA SER A 29 -13.54 -8.27 -7.49
C SER A 29 -12.18 -8.80 -7.02
N ILE A 30 -12.17 -9.60 -5.94
CA ILE A 30 -10.96 -10.20 -5.39
C ILE A 30 -11.19 -11.70 -5.18
N GLY A 31 -10.27 -12.54 -5.65
CA GLY A 31 -10.38 -14.00 -5.58
C GLY A 31 -9.24 -14.72 -6.29
N SER A 32 -9.32 -16.04 -6.45
CA SER A 32 -8.34 -16.84 -7.22
C SER A 32 -8.51 -16.71 -8.73
N SER A 33 -9.69 -16.28 -9.19
CA SER A 33 -10.00 -16.21 -10.62
C SER A 33 -9.06 -15.28 -11.38
N SER A 34 -8.56 -15.75 -12.52
CA SER A 34 -7.82 -14.92 -13.48
C SER A 34 -8.67 -13.79 -14.10
N GLY A 35 -9.99 -13.82 -13.91
CA GLY A 35 -10.91 -12.75 -14.25
C GLY A 35 -11.19 -11.74 -13.12
N ALA A 36 -10.60 -11.93 -11.92
CA ALA A 36 -10.74 -10.98 -10.82
C ALA A 36 -9.84 -9.74 -11.02
N ASP A 37 -10.29 -8.59 -10.51
CA ASP A 37 -9.51 -7.35 -10.55
C ASP A 37 -8.24 -7.42 -9.69
N LEU A 38 -8.28 -8.20 -8.60
CA LEU A 38 -7.11 -8.66 -7.85
C LEU A 38 -7.15 -10.20 -7.72
N ALA A 39 -6.32 -10.87 -8.51
CA ALA A 39 -6.09 -12.31 -8.38
C ALA A 39 -5.11 -12.62 -7.23
N LEU A 40 -5.53 -13.48 -6.30
CA LEU A 40 -4.74 -13.97 -5.16
C LEU A 40 -4.71 -15.50 -5.18
N TYR A 41 -3.52 -16.09 -5.31
CA TYR A 41 -3.34 -17.55 -5.38
C TYR A 41 -2.91 -18.19 -4.04
N ASP A 42 -3.17 -17.51 -2.93
CA ASP A 42 -2.94 -18.02 -1.58
C ASP A 42 -3.90 -19.18 -1.24
N PRO A 43 -3.50 -20.17 -0.40
CA PRO A 43 -4.35 -21.30 -0.03
C PRO A 43 -5.70 -20.88 0.58
N GLY A 44 -6.78 -21.50 0.10
CA GLY A 44 -8.14 -21.30 0.61
C GLY A 44 -8.83 -20.00 0.14
N ILE A 45 -8.17 -19.18 -0.69
CA ILE A 45 -8.88 -18.16 -1.47
C ILE A 45 -9.87 -18.85 -2.45
N LYS A 46 -11.00 -18.18 -2.73
CA LYS A 46 -12.06 -18.64 -3.65
C LYS A 46 -12.08 -17.79 -4.90
N ASP A 47 -12.61 -18.34 -5.99
CA ASP A 47 -12.59 -17.73 -7.32
C ASP A 47 -13.26 -16.35 -7.31
N SER A 48 -14.40 -16.23 -6.61
CA SER A 48 -15.01 -14.96 -6.23
C SER A 48 -15.06 -14.83 -4.69
N HIS A 49 -13.91 -14.52 -4.07
CA HIS A 49 -13.78 -14.44 -2.61
C HIS A 49 -14.60 -13.29 -2.02
N CYS A 50 -14.38 -12.06 -2.49
CA CYS A 50 -15.09 -10.87 -2.00
C CYS A 50 -15.17 -9.76 -3.06
N MET A 51 -15.97 -8.74 -2.75
CA MET A 51 -16.21 -7.58 -3.59
C MET A 51 -15.95 -6.30 -2.79
N LEU A 52 -15.03 -5.46 -3.28
CA LEU A 52 -14.79 -4.10 -2.77
C LEU A 52 -15.58 -3.10 -3.64
N ARG A 53 -16.22 -2.10 -3.02
CA ARG A 53 -16.95 -1.04 -3.73
C ARG A 53 -16.72 0.32 -3.10
N LEU A 54 -16.75 1.36 -3.92
CA LEU A 54 -16.82 2.75 -3.50
C LEU A 54 -18.26 3.24 -3.68
N VAL A 55 -18.98 3.47 -2.58
CA VAL A 55 -20.39 3.88 -2.56
C VAL A 55 -20.50 5.17 -1.75
N ASP A 56 -21.06 6.23 -2.33
CA ASP A 56 -21.22 7.53 -1.67
C ASP A 56 -19.91 8.06 -1.01
N SER A 57 -18.79 7.94 -1.74
CA SER A 57 -17.42 8.26 -1.28
C SER A 57 -16.89 7.42 -0.11
N THR A 58 -17.57 6.33 0.24
CA THR A 58 -17.25 5.41 1.34
C THR A 58 -16.90 4.04 0.79
N TRP A 59 -15.86 3.39 1.33
CA TRP A 59 -15.54 2.01 0.94
C TRP A 59 -16.47 1.03 1.62
N SER A 60 -16.93 0.04 0.87
CA SER A 60 -17.68 -1.10 1.40
C SER A 60 -17.09 -2.40 0.88
N LEU A 61 -17.13 -3.44 1.71
CA LEU A 61 -16.60 -4.77 1.43
C LEU A 61 -17.70 -5.79 1.67
N ALA A 62 -17.90 -6.74 0.77
CA ALA A 62 -18.85 -7.84 0.93
C ALA A 62 -18.17 -9.18 0.66
N SER A 63 -18.36 -10.17 1.54
CA SER A 63 -17.99 -11.56 1.23
C SER A 63 -18.85 -12.10 0.10
N SER A 64 -18.28 -12.96 -0.74
CA SER A 64 -19.02 -13.70 -1.76
C SER A 64 -18.93 -15.20 -1.46
N GLU A 65 -17.93 -15.91 -2.00
CA GLU A 65 -17.76 -17.36 -1.77
C GLU A 65 -16.79 -17.67 -0.63
N GLY A 66 -15.93 -16.71 -0.28
CA GLY A 66 -14.93 -16.82 0.77
C GLY A 66 -15.25 -15.98 2.00
N ALA A 67 -14.79 -16.44 3.16
CA ALA A 67 -15.02 -15.76 4.43
C ALA A 67 -14.04 -14.58 4.63
N VAL A 68 -14.59 -13.38 4.78
CA VAL A 68 -13.84 -12.18 5.17
C VAL A 68 -13.69 -12.16 6.69
N THR A 69 -12.54 -11.69 7.18
CA THR A 69 -12.29 -11.42 8.61
C THR A 69 -11.92 -9.97 8.86
N ASP A 70 -12.38 -9.41 9.98
CA ASP A 70 -12.03 -8.08 10.44
C ASP A 70 -10.58 -8.00 11.00
N SER A 71 -10.18 -6.82 11.48
CA SER A 71 -8.85 -6.59 12.07
C SER A 71 -8.59 -7.36 13.37
N GLU A 72 -9.64 -7.85 14.04
CA GLU A 72 -9.55 -8.66 15.25
C GLU A 72 -9.52 -10.17 14.91
N GLY A 73 -9.96 -10.56 13.71
CA GLY A 73 -10.03 -11.94 13.21
C GLY A 73 -11.43 -12.54 13.28
N HIS A 74 -12.47 -11.75 13.52
CA HIS A 74 -13.85 -12.25 13.49
C HIS A 74 -14.34 -12.41 12.05
N LYS A 75 -14.98 -13.54 11.75
CA LYS A 75 -15.60 -13.79 10.44
C LYS A 75 -16.83 -12.90 10.28
N ILE A 76 -16.91 -12.21 9.15
CA ILE A 76 -17.94 -11.20 8.83
C ILE A 76 -18.45 -11.39 7.40
N GLU A 77 -19.73 -11.07 7.17
CA GLU A 77 -20.33 -11.07 5.82
C GLU A 77 -19.97 -9.80 5.02
N GLY A 78 -19.49 -8.76 5.69
CA GLY A 78 -19.07 -7.52 5.04
C GLY A 78 -18.80 -6.38 6.02
N ILE A 79 -18.30 -5.27 5.46
CA ILE A 79 -18.04 -4.00 6.14
C ILE A 79 -18.72 -2.90 5.31
N THR A 80 -19.78 -2.29 5.84
CA THR A 80 -20.53 -1.24 5.12
C THR A 80 -19.75 0.06 4.98
N GLN A 81 -18.88 0.36 5.96
CA GLN A 81 -18.03 1.54 6.00
C GLN A 81 -16.61 1.11 6.43
N LEU A 82 -15.79 0.79 5.44
CA LEU A 82 -14.38 0.45 5.61
C LEU A 82 -13.54 1.74 5.58
N GLU A 83 -13.09 2.21 6.74
CA GLU A 83 -12.20 3.36 6.81
C GLU A 83 -10.81 3.04 6.21
N PRO A 84 -10.26 3.87 5.30
CA PRO A 84 -8.92 3.66 4.74
C PRO A 84 -7.84 3.49 5.82
N GLY A 85 -6.96 2.51 5.63
CA GLY A 85 -5.96 2.08 6.61
C GLY A 85 -6.46 1.01 7.60
N THR A 86 -7.76 0.69 7.62
CA THR A 86 -8.29 -0.46 8.36
C THR A 86 -7.89 -1.75 7.64
N PRO A 87 -7.19 -2.70 8.30
CA PRO A 87 -6.86 -3.98 7.70
C PRO A 87 -8.02 -4.97 7.84
N PHE A 88 -8.22 -5.80 6.81
CA PHE A 88 -9.12 -6.94 6.80
C PHE A 88 -8.38 -8.14 6.18
N ALA A 89 -8.86 -9.37 6.38
CA ALA A 89 -8.22 -10.55 5.80
C ALA A 89 -9.16 -11.47 5.03
N LEU A 90 -8.61 -12.07 3.97
CA LEU A 90 -9.23 -13.09 3.12
C LEU A 90 -8.43 -14.38 3.33
N ASN A 91 -9.03 -15.37 4.00
CA ASN A 91 -8.35 -16.57 4.50
C ASN A 91 -6.93 -16.38 5.07
N GLY A 92 -6.70 -15.33 5.88
CA GLY A 92 -5.39 -15.04 6.48
C GLY A 92 -4.42 -14.25 5.58
N VAL A 93 -4.80 -13.89 4.35
CA VAL A 93 -4.14 -12.84 3.56
C VAL A 93 -4.68 -11.49 4.02
N TRP A 94 -3.85 -10.65 4.66
CA TRP A 94 -4.23 -9.31 5.08
C TRP A 94 -4.13 -8.31 3.93
N LEU A 95 -5.17 -7.49 3.78
CA LEU A 95 -5.21 -6.36 2.86
C LEU A 95 -5.67 -5.09 3.57
N SER A 96 -5.40 -3.93 2.96
CA SER A 96 -6.00 -2.66 3.37
C SER A 96 -6.09 -1.68 2.20
N VAL A 97 -7.14 -0.85 2.20
CA VAL A 97 -7.27 0.28 1.26
C VAL A 97 -6.48 1.46 1.82
N LEU A 98 -5.53 2.01 1.06
CA LEU A 98 -4.75 3.19 1.44
C LEU A 98 -4.76 4.26 0.35
N SER A 99 -4.43 5.49 0.72
CA SER A 99 -4.12 6.54 -0.25
C SER A 99 -2.86 6.16 -1.03
N ALA A 100 -2.90 6.20 -2.37
CA ALA A 100 -1.74 5.92 -3.22
C ALA A 100 -0.58 6.91 -3.03
N ASN A 101 -0.86 8.12 -2.51
CA ASN A 101 0.15 9.10 -2.09
C ASN A 101 0.82 8.74 -0.74
N THR A 102 0.38 7.69 -0.05
CA THR A 102 1.11 7.12 1.09
C THR A 102 2.21 6.24 0.51
N GLU A 103 3.47 6.47 0.85
CA GLU A 103 4.54 5.57 0.41
C GLU A 103 4.29 4.13 0.89
N TRP A 104 4.73 3.13 0.13
CA TRP A 104 4.98 1.82 0.71
C TRP A 104 6.09 1.97 1.76
N PRO A 105 6.07 1.22 2.89
CA PRO A 105 7.25 1.12 3.72
C PRO A 105 8.41 0.64 2.83
N PRO A 106 9.56 1.36 2.78
CA PRO A 106 10.61 1.06 1.81
C PRO A 106 11.18 -0.35 2.05
N GLU A 107 11.39 -1.10 0.97
CA GLU A 107 11.99 -2.43 1.00
C GLU A 107 13.54 -2.39 1.08
N GLU A 108 14.14 -1.19 1.11
CA GLU A 108 15.58 -0.93 0.91
C GLU A 108 16.21 -0.07 2.03
N GLU A 109 16.02 -0.43 3.29
CA GLU A 109 16.90 0.06 4.40
C GLU A 109 17.47 -1.11 5.23
N GLU A 110 18.15 -2.02 4.53
CA GLU A 110 19.41 -2.58 5.06
C GLU A 110 20.57 -1.68 4.57
N GLU A 111 21.50 -1.35 5.47
CA GLU A 111 22.40 -0.21 5.32
C GLU A 111 23.55 -0.37 4.30
N GLN A 112 24.08 0.75 3.81
CA GLN A 112 25.54 0.89 3.66
C GLN A 112 26.06 2.11 4.43
N PRO A 113 26.93 1.93 5.44
CA PRO A 113 27.51 3.04 6.20
C PRO A 113 28.66 3.69 5.41
N GLN A 114 28.39 4.79 4.72
CA GLN A 114 29.46 5.63 4.18
C GLN A 114 30.00 6.57 5.26
N THR A 115 31.01 6.09 5.97
CA THR A 115 31.98 6.98 6.64
C THR A 115 32.73 7.81 5.59
N SER A 116 32.30 9.04 5.35
CA SER A 116 33.18 10.09 4.82
C SER A 116 33.47 11.11 5.91
N ALA A 117 34.51 10.84 6.70
CA ALA A 117 35.10 11.82 7.61
C ALA A 117 35.83 12.90 6.77
N ARG A 118 35.06 13.90 6.32
CA ARG A 118 35.35 15.20 5.70
C ARG A 118 33.95 15.79 5.46
N ASP A 119 33.42 16.71 6.26
CA ASP A 119 34.07 17.91 6.77
C ASP A 119 33.74 18.25 8.24
N PHE A 120 34.64 17.87 9.16
CA PHE A 120 34.72 18.48 10.50
C PHE A 120 36.18 18.56 10.96
N ALA A 121 36.97 19.45 10.35
CA ALA A 121 38.34 19.74 10.79
C ALA A 121 38.85 21.15 10.39
N GLN A 122 38.03 22.20 10.50
CA GLN A 122 38.48 23.57 10.74
C GLN A 122 37.34 24.37 11.39
N ALA A 123 37.05 24.16 12.67
CA ALA A 123 37.87 24.41 13.86
C ALA A 123 38.13 25.92 14.10
N ILE A 124 37.28 26.48 14.97
CA ILE A 124 37.61 27.42 16.05
C ILE A 124 38.13 28.80 15.62
N ASN A 125 37.26 29.81 15.77
CA ASN A 125 37.48 30.88 16.75
C ASN A 125 36.16 31.63 17.07
N ASP A 126 35.76 31.51 18.33
CA ASP A 126 34.85 32.39 19.09
C ASP A 126 35.47 33.80 19.31
N PRO A 127 34.79 34.79 19.93
CA PRO A 127 33.35 35.09 19.97
C PRO A 127 33.04 36.61 19.85
N GLU A 128 31.75 36.95 20.00
CA GLU A 128 31.18 38.13 20.71
C GLU A 128 31.34 39.61 20.24
N LEU A 129 30.18 40.28 20.39
CA LEU A 129 29.94 41.67 20.82
C LEU A 129 30.11 42.89 19.88
N GLU A 130 29.19 43.83 20.15
CA GLU A 130 29.22 45.28 19.83
C GLU A 130 29.23 45.69 18.35
N GLN A 131 28.65 46.81 17.90
CA GLN A 131 27.59 47.75 18.28
C GLN A 131 27.76 48.91 17.27
N ILE A 132 26.66 49.47 16.74
CA ILE A 132 26.54 50.90 16.32
C ILE A 132 27.49 51.41 15.19
N GLN A 133 26.95 51.77 14.01
CA GLN A 133 26.77 53.19 13.55
C GLN A 133 26.29 53.31 12.07
N GLU A 134 25.32 54.20 11.83
CA GLU A 134 25.07 54.92 10.56
C GLU A 134 26.17 56.02 10.34
N PRO A 135 26.34 56.69 9.16
CA PRO A 135 25.31 57.04 8.17
C PRO A 135 25.70 57.06 6.65
N GLU A 136 24.70 57.39 5.81
CA GLU A 136 24.73 57.84 4.40
C GLU A 136 25.45 59.23 4.25
N PRO A 137 26.14 59.61 3.12
CA PRO A 137 25.47 60.09 1.89
C PRO A 137 26.10 59.91 0.47
N GLN A 138 25.20 60.06 -0.50
CA GLN A 138 25.35 60.47 -1.94
C GLN A 138 26.17 61.78 -2.12
N PRO A 139 26.48 62.33 -3.33
CA PRO A 139 25.85 62.20 -4.66
C PRO A 139 26.87 62.11 -5.84
N GLU A 140 26.65 62.43 -7.13
CA GLU A 140 25.51 62.96 -7.92
C GLU A 140 25.68 62.63 -9.43
N GLU A 141 24.61 62.67 -10.24
CA GLU A 141 24.57 63.50 -11.47
C GLU A 141 23.18 63.55 -12.14
N LEU A 142 22.69 64.77 -12.39
CA LEU A 142 21.42 65.06 -13.07
C LEU A 142 21.66 66.23 -14.04
N VAL A 143 21.44 66.01 -15.34
CA VAL A 143 21.46 67.07 -16.37
C VAL A 143 20.00 67.43 -16.64
N ALA A 144 19.49 68.55 -16.10
CA ALA A 144 19.45 69.89 -16.71
C ALA A 144 18.52 69.94 -17.96
N GLU A 145 17.75 70.99 -18.25
CA GLU A 145 17.74 72.38 -17.78
C GLU A 145 16.35 73.00 -18.13
N ARG A 146 15.79 73.84 -17.23
CA ARG A 146 15.00 75.10 -17.45
C ARG A 146 14.17 75.38 -18.74
N GLU A 147 13.17 76.27 -18.77
CA GLU A 147 12.80 77.39 -17.87
C GLU A 147 11.27 77.70 -17.94
N ALA A 148 10.80 78.57 -17.04
CA ALA A 148 9.38 78.93 -16.84
C ALA A 148 8.98 80.22 -17.64
N PRO A 149 7.82 80.93 -17.45
CA PRO A 149 7.16 81.26 -16.17
C PRO A 149 5.60 81.24 -16.08
N ALA A 150 5.16 80.90 -14.86
CA ALA A 150 4.09 81.51 -14.06
C ALA A 150 2.74 81.95 -14.67
N SER A 151 1.66 81.29 -14.25
CA SER A 151 0.34 81.90 -14.02
C SER A 151 -0.43 81.20 -12.87
N LYS A 152 -1.18 81.97 -12.07
CA LYS A 152 -2.10 81.59 -10.97
C LYS A 152 -3.10 82.74 -10.75
N PRO A 153 -4.24 82.59 -10.04
CA PRO A 153 -4.87 81.39 -9.43
C PRO A 153 -5.97 80.84 -10.39
N ALA A 154 -7.10 80.17 -10.06
CA ALA A 154 -7.84 79.86 -8.82
C ALA A 154 -8.64 78.52 -8.96
N PRO A 155 -9.24 77.95 -7.89
CA PRO A 155 -9.47 76.51 -7.81
C PRO A 155 -10.89 76.03 -8.12
N ARG A 156 -11.00 74.74 -8.51
CA ARG A 156 -12.22 73.92 -8.33
C ARG A 156 -11.87 72.70 -7.48
N SER A 157 -12.66 72.47 -6.44
CA SER A 157 -12.45 71.39 -5.47
C SER A 157 -12.76 70.02 -6.08
N LEU A 158 -11.79 69.11 -6.03
CA LEU A 158 -11.95 67.68 -6.33
C LEU A 158 -11.61 66.84 -5.08
N LEU A 159 -12.19 67.21 -3.94
CA LEU A 159 -12.11 66.44 -2.68
C LEU A 159 -13.00 65.17 -2.66
N GLY A 160 -13.89 65.01 -3.66
CA GLY A 160 -14.79 63.85 -3.79
C GLY A 160 -14.15 62.52 -4.16
N PRO A 161 -13.34 62.40 -5.25
CA PRO A 161 -12.84 61.10 -5.71
C PRO A 161 -11.83 60.43 -4.76
N LEU A 162 -11.13 61.19 -3.91
CA LEU A 162 -10.07 60.65 -3.04
C LEU A 162 -10.64 59.77 -1.91
N LEU A 163 -11.80 60.12 -1.35
CA LEU A 163 -12.40 59.40 -0.22
C LEU A 163 -13.04 58.06 -0.63
N LEU A 164 -13.61 57.98 -1.84
CA LEU A 164 -14.15 56.73 -2.38
C LEU A 164 -13.03 55.73 -2.73
N ALA A 165 -11.91 56.19 -3.28
CA ALA A 165 -10.75 55.35 -3.56
C ALA A 165 -10.14 54.77 -2.26
N GLY A 166 -10.00 55.58 -1.21
CA GLY A 166 -9.50 55.13 0.09
C GLY A 166 -10.40 54.08 0.74
N SER A 167 -11.72 54.29 0.73
CA SER A 167 -12.70 53.31 1.24
C SER A 167 -12.62 51.97 0.51
N LEU A 168 -12.53 52.00 -0.83
CA LEU A 168 -12.43 50.78 -1.65
C LEU A 168 -11.13 50.00 -1.35
N LEU A 169 -10.00 50.68 -1.18
CA LEU A 169 -8.72 50.05 -0.83
C LEU A 169 -8.75 49.38 0.55
N VAL A 170 -9.37 50.02 1.55
CA VAL A 170 -9.55 49.43 2.89
C VAL A 170 -10.47 48.21 2.83
N PHE A 171 -11.56 48.27 2.06
CA PHE A 171 -12.49 47.14 1.90
C PHE A 171 -11.85 45.97 1.14
N LEU A 172 -11.06 46.23 0.10
CA LEU A 172 -10.31 45.21 -0.63
C LEU A 172 -9.21 44.59 0.23
N GLY A 173 -8.51 45.39 1.05
CA GLY A 173 -7.54 44.91 2.01
C GLY A 173 -8.15 44.00 3.09
N ALA A 174 -9.34 44.36 3.61
CA ALA A 174 -10.07 43.54 4.56
C ALA A 174 -10.54 42.20 3.95
N LEU A 175 -11.03 42.23 2.70
CA LEU A 175 -11.39 41.01 1.96
C LEU A 175 -10.19 40.11 1.70
N LEU A 176 -9.05 40.68 1.28
CA LEU A 176 -7.80 39.93 1.07
C LEU A 176 -7.27 39.33 2.37
N TRP A 177 -7.36 40.06 3.49
CA TRP A 177 -6.94 39.54 4.80
C TRP A 177 -7.84 38.41 5.31
N LEU A 178 -9.16 38.48 5.05
CA LEU A 178 -10.08 37.39 5.39
C LEU A 178 -9.88 36.15 4.50
N PHE A 179 -9.53 36.33 3.23
CA PHE A 179 -9.27 35.23 2.28
C PHE A 179 -7.89 34.60 2.46
N ASN A 180 -6.92 35.33 3.01
CA ASN A 180 -5.55 34.87 3.24
C ASN A 180 -5.30 34.37 4.67
N GLN A 181 -6.34 34.15 5.47
CA GLN A 181 -6.23 33.31 6.67
C GLN A 181 -6.15 31.84 6.25
N GLN A 182 -4.99 31.43 5.72
CA GLN A 182 -4.62 30.02 5.68
C GLN A 182 -4.54 29.52 7.12
N GLN A 183 -5.64 28.93 7.57
CA GLN A 183 -5.74 28.22 8.82
C GLN A 183 -4.63 27.15 8.79
N PRO A 184 -3.65 27.19 9.72
CA PRO A 184 -2.50 26.31 9.66
C PRO A 184 -3.00 24.86 9.65
N ALA A 185 -2.52 24.08 8.68
CA ALA A 185 -2.95 22.71 8.51
C ALA A 185 -2.78 21.95 9.84
N PRO A 186 -3.75 21.09 10.23
CA PRO A 186 -3.56 20.22 11.38
C PRO A 186 -2.21 19.49 11.24
N PRO A 187 -1.40 19.40 12.30
CA PRO A 187 -0.13 18.69 12.22
C PRO A 187 -0.40 17.27 11.69
N ALA A 188 0.35 16.87 10.67
CA ALA A 188 0.20 15.54 10.09
C ALA A 188 0.29 14.49 11.20
N PRO A 189 -0.56 13.45 11.20
CA PRO A 189 -0.54 12.44 12.25
C PRO A 189 0.86 11.84 12.33
N LEU A 190 1.50 12.00 13.47
CA LEU A 190 2.82 11.42 13.73
C LEU A 190 2.67 9.90 13.61
N LYS A 191 3.21 9.32 12.53
CA LYS A 191 3.32 7.87 12.39
C LYS A 191 4.07 7.37 13.64
N PRO A 192 3.52 6.42 14.43
CA PRO A 192 4.25 5.89 15.56
C PRO A 192 5.55 5.26 15.06
N SER A 193 6.68 5.67 15.64
CA SER A 193 8.00 5.12 15.29
C SER A 193 8.05 3.63 15.65
N LYS A 194 8.19 2.78 14.62
CA LYS A 194 8.41 1.34 14.80
C LYS A 194 9.71 1.12 15.60
N ILE A 195 9.78 0.06 16.39
CA ILE A 195 10.98 -0.33 17.14
C ILE A 195 11.96 -0.98 16.17
N GLU A 196 13.15 -0.41 15.99
CA GLU A 196 14.17 -0.96 15.10
C GLU A 196 14.82 -2.20 15.72
N LEU A 197 14.95 -3.26 14.91
CA LEU A 197 15.65 -4.50 15.23
C LEU A 197 16.97 -4.54 14.47
N LYS A 198 18.04 -5.05 15.07
CA LYS A 198 19.40 -4.89 14.52
C LYS A 198 19.84 -6.02 13.59
N ASP A 199 19.43 -7.25 13.89
CA ASP A 199 19.93 -8.45 13.22
C ASP A 199 18.95 -9.62 13.28
N ALA A 200 19.28 -10.68 12.54
CA ALA A 200 18.53 -11.94 12.48
C ALA A 200 18.23 -12.57 13.86
N THR A 201 19.15 -12.41 14.82
CA THR A 201 19.02 -12.98 16.18
C THR A 201 17.98 -12.21 16.97
N GLU A 202 17.98 -10.88 16.88
CA GLU A 202 16.99 -10.03 17.53
C GLU A 202 15.60 -10.24 16.93
N VAL A 203 15.48 -10.34 15.60
CA VAL A 203 14.22 -10.66 14.92
C VAL A 203 13.68 -12.03 15.34
N LYS A 204 14.50 -13.10 15.29
CA LYS A 204 14.10 -14.43 15.77
C LYS A 204 13.69 -14.42 17.24
N LYS A 205 14.39 -13.68 18.10
CA LYS A 205 14.05 -13.56 19.52
C LYS A 205 12.68 -12.91 19.74
N VAL A 206 12.36 -11.84 19.00
CA VAL A 206 11.05 -11.19 19.04
C VAL A 206 9.96 -12.13 18.53
N LEU A 207 10.17 -12.79 17.38
CA LEU A 207 9.21 -13.73 16.81
C LEU A 207 8.96 -14.94 17.72
N THR A 208 10.00 -15.53 18.31
CA THR A 208 9.85 -16.62 19.31
C THR A 208 9.01 -16.17 20.49
N LYS A 209 9.24 -14.96 21.02
CA LYS A 209 8.42 -14.41 22.09
C LYS A 209 6.95 -14.22 21.66
N MET A 210 6.70 -13.67 20.46
CA MET A 210 5.34 -13.48 19.94
C MET A 210 4.62 -14.80 19.64
N LEU A 211 5.36 -15.86 19.32
CA LEU A 211 4.86 -17.23 19.20
C LEU A 211 4.49 -17.81 20.57
N GLU A 212 5.32 -17.62 21.60
CA GLU A 212 5.07 -18.06 22.97
C GLU A 212 3.86 -17.36 23.60
N GLU A 213 3.75 -16.04 23.46
CA GLU A 213 2.62 -15.23 23.97
C GLU A 213 1.26 -15.61 23.34
N ARG A 214 1.27 -16.37 22.23
CA ARG A 214 0.08 -16.84 21.50
C ARG A 214 -0.10 -18.36 21.55
N GLU A 215 0.74 -19.07 22.32
CA GLU A 215 0.78 -20.54 22.43
C GLU A 215 1.03 -21.29 21.09
N LEU A 216 1.61 -20.59 20.10
CA LEU A 216 1.86 -21.10 18.74
C LEU A 216 3.22 -21.82 18.59
N GLN A 217 4.13 -21.67 19.57
CA GLN A 217 5.51 -22.18 19.55
C GLN A 217 5.65 -23.71 19.45
N LYS A 218 4.57 -24.47 19.68
CA LYS A 218 4.53 -25.93 19.49
C LYS A 218 4.14 -26.36 18.06
N ARG A 219 3.55 -25.44 17.29
CA ARG A 219 2.97 -25.69 15.96
C ARG A 219 3.73 -25.03 14.83
N ILE A 220 4.51 -24.00 15.16
CA ILE A 220 5.22 -23.15 14.20
C ILE A 220 6.72 -23.16 14.53
N THR A 221 7.55 -23.36 13.52
CA THR A 221 9.02 -23.27 13.61
C THR A 221 9.55 -22.11 12.77
N LEU A 222 10.67 -21.53 13.20
CA LEU A 222 11.35 -20.44 12.48
C LEU A 222 12.56 -21.01 11.71
N ALA A 223 12.59 -20.80 10.40
CA ALA A 223 13.75 -21.01 9.54
C ALA A 223 14.32 -19.66 9.05
N GLU A 224 15.57 -19.66 8.61
CA GLU A 224 16.19 -18.52 7.94
C GLU A 224 16.81 -19.01 6.62
N GLU A 225 16.34 -18.44 5.52
CA GLU A 225 16.69 -18.84 4.16
C GLU A 225 16.82 -17.58 3.30
N GLU A 226 17.91 -17.45 2.54
CA GLU A 226 18.15 -16.32 1.60
C GLU A 226 17.99 -14.90 2.22
N GLY A 227 18.36 -14.70 3.49
CA GLY A 227 18.20 -13.40 4.16
C GLY A 227 16.74 -13.09 4.57
N LYS A 228 15.88 -14.11 4.62
CA LYS A 228 14.48 -14.01 5.03
C LYS A 228 14.23 -14.98 6.18
N ILE A 229 13.28 -14.65 7.06
CA ILE A 229 12.81 -15.54 8.11
C ILE A 229 11.46 -16.12 7.70
N PHE A 230 11.38 -17.45 7.67
CA PHE A 230 10.18 -18.19 7.35
C PHE A 230 9.58 -18.82 8.60
N LEU A 231 8.29 -18.60 8.83
CA LEU A 231 7.48 -19.31 9.79
C LEU A 231 6.89 -20.53 9.08
N HIS A 232 7.21 -21.75 9.53
CA HIS A 232 6.66 -22.99 8.97
C HIS A 232 5.65 -23.60 9.94
N GLY A 233 4.51 -24.06 9.42
CA GLY A 233 3.48 -24.78 10.16
C GLY A 233 2.45 -25.41 9.20
N PRO A 234 1.48 -26.20 9.69
CA PRO A 234 0.38 -26.72 8.88
C PRO A 234 -0.62 -25.59 8.54
N PHE A 235 -0.26 -24.76 7.57
CA PHE A 235 -1.08 -23.62 7.10
C PHE A 235 -2.20 -24.02 6.12
N ASP A 236 -2.41 -25.33 5.93
CA ASP A 236 -3.67 -25.90 5.44
C ASP A 236 -4.82 -25.76 6.47
N GLU A 237 -4.49 -25.53 7.75
CA GLU A 237 -5.48 -25.13 8.77
C GLU A 237 -5.70 -23.60 8.76
N ASP A 238 -6.85 -23.17 8.23
CA ASP A 238 -7.24 -21.75 8.14
C ASP A 238 -7.05 -20.98 9.45
N ASP A 239 -7.45 -21.54 10.60
CA ASP A 239 -7.34 -20.89 11.91
C ASP A 239 -5.87 -20.68 12.35
N LEU A 240 -4.96 -21.61 12.00
CA LEU A 240 -3.54 -21.45 12.26
C LEU A 240 -2.93 -20.40 11.34
N LEU A 241 -3.27 -20.42 10.05
CA LEU A 241 -2.81 -19.42 9.09
C LEU A 241 -3.28 -18.01 9.50
N GLN A 242 -4.57 -17.83 9.80
CA GLN A 242 -5.14 -16.55 10.25
C GLN A 242 -4.48 -16.03 11.53
N SER A 243 -4.30 -16.88 12.54
CA SER A 243 -3.64 -16.48 13.80
C SER A 243 -2.16 -16.11 13.61
N THR A 244 -1.45 -16.79 12.73
CA THR A 244 -0.05 -16.50 12.37
C THR A 244 0.06 -15.20 11.56
N SER A 245 -0.75 -15.02 10.52
CA SER A 245 -0.76 -13.80 9.73
C SER A 245 -1.13 -12.58 10.57
N ARG A 246 -2.06 -12.70 11.52
CA ARG A 246 -2.40 -11.63 12.48
C ARG A 246 -1.22 -11.27 13.40
N MET A 247 -0.41 -12.26 13.79
CA MET A 247 0.84 -12.01 14.52
C MET A 247 1.86 -11.27 13.65
N LEU A 248 2.04 -11.65 12.38
CA LEU A 248 2.94 -10.96 11.47
C LEU A 248 2.49 -9.53 11.15
N LEU A 249 1.19 -9.27 11.02
CA LEU A 249 0.66 -7.91 10.88
C LEU A 249 0.96 -7.05 12.14
N HIS A 250 0.85 -7.63 13.33
CA HIS A 250 1.24 -6.96 14.57
C HIS A 250 2.75 -6.72 14.65
N PHE A 251 3.56 -7.69 14.19
CA PHE A 251 5.01 -7.56 14.11
C PHE A 251 5.40 -6.40 13.20
N ASP A 252 4.91 -6.35 11.96
CA ASP A 252 5.19 -5.23 11.06
C ASP A 252 4.76 -3.89 11.67
N ARG A 253 3.55 -3.80 12.25
CA ARG A 253 3.07 -2.55 12.84
C ARG A 253 3.92 -2.03 14.00
N GLN A 254 4.62 -2.91 14.73
CA GLN A 254 5.39 -2.55 15.92
C GLN A 254 6.90 -2.47 15.67
N TYR A 255 7.45 -3.22 14.71
CA TYR A 255 8.89 -3.41 14.53
C TYR A 255 9.35 -3.07 13.10
N LYS A 256 10.49 -2.40 12.98
CA LYS A 256 11.25 -2.27 11.72
C LYS A 256 12.29 -3.39 11.74
N SER A 257 12.10 -4.38 10.88
CA SER A 257 12.98 -5.55 10.75
C SER A 257 13.93 -5.34 9.56
N PRO A 258 15.22 -5.68 9.67
CA PRO A 258 16.13 -5.70 8.52
C PRO A 258 15.76 -6.84 7.57
N LEU A 259 15.51 -8.04 8.12
CA LEU A 259 15.08 -9.20 7.35
C LEU A 259 13.59 -9.19 7.06
N GLN A 260 13.21 -9.66 5.87
CA GLN A 260 11.81 -9.96 5.56
C GLN A 260 11.32 -11.18 6.34
N VAL A 261 10.16 -11.06 7.00
CA VAL A 261 9.51 -12.18 7.73
C VAL A 261 8.29 -12.66 6.97
N LEU A 262 8.16 -13.97 6.72
CA LEU A 262 7.14 -14.58 5.86
C LEU A 262 6.53 -15.84 6.48
N ASN A 263 5.31 -16.17 6.09
CA ASN A 263 4.78 -17.53 6.25
C ASN A 263 5.33 -18.41 5.12
N ALA A 264 5.89 -19.57 5.43
CA ALA A 264 6.16 -20.62 4.47
C ALA A 264 4.86 -21.34 4.08
N LEU A 265 4.04 -20.67 3.28
CA LEU A 265 2.83 -21.26 2.73
C LEU A 265 3.18 -22.52 1.92
N PRO A 266 2.40 -23.61 2.04
CA PRO A 266 2.59 -24.77 1.19
C PRO A 266 2.48 -24.34 -0.28
N ALA A 267 3.36 -24.87 -1.13
CA ALA A 267 3.32 -24.58 -2.55
C ALA A 267 1.91 -24.88 -3.09
N ALA A 268 1.30 -23.87 -3.74
CA ALA A 268 -0.05 -23.95 -4.29
C ALA A 268 -0.13 -25.13 -5.28
N THR A 269 -0.56 -26.28 -4.75
CA THR A 269 -0.62 -27.53 -5.48
C THR A 269 -1.80 -27.41 -6.42
N ALA A 270 -1.50 -27.27 -7.71
CA ALA A 270 -2.51 -27.12 -8.74
C ALA A 270 -3.24 -28.47 -8.91
N GLN A 271 -4.27 -28.68 -8.08
CA GLN A 271 -5.12 -29.86 -8.13
C GLN A 271 -6.14 -29.69 -9.24
N LEU A 272 -6.47 -30.77 -9.95
CA LEU A 272 -7.56 -30.75 -10.90
C LEU A 272 -8.90 -30.72 -10.13
N PRO A 273 -9.91 -29.97 -10.61
CA PRO A 273 -11.25 -29.95 -10.00
C PRO A 273 -12.03 -31.27 -10.16
N PHE A 274 -11.45 -32.24 -10.86
CA PHE A 274 -12.00 -33.57 -11.11
C PHE A 274 -10.93 -34.65 -10.92
N THR A 275 -11.33 -35.85 -10.50
CA THR A 275 -10.44 -37.01 -10.45
C THR A 275 -10.37 -37.69 -11.81
N ILE A 276 -9.16 -37.98 -12.28
CA ILE A 276 -8.93 -38.80 -13.48
C ILE A 276 -9.06 -40.29 -13.11
N ILE A 277 -9.96 -41.01 -13.78
CA ILE A 277 -10.09 -42.47 -13.67
C ILE A 277 -9.27 -43.19 -14.74
N GLN A 278 -9.18 -42.63 -15.95
CA GLN A 278 -8.49 -43.28 -17.06
C GLN A 278 -7.88 -42.25 -18.01
N ILE A 279 -6.69 -42.56 -18.54
CA ILE A 279 -6.04 -41.83 -19.63
C ILE A 279 -5.87 -42.80 -20.80
N SER A 280 -6.09 -42.32 -22.03
CA SER A 280 -5.94 -43.09 -23.26
C SER A 280 -5.22 -42.24 -24.30
N ASN A 281 -4.01 -42.66 -24.71
CA ASN A 281 -3.20 -41.99 -25.73
C ASN A 281 -2.94 -42.88 -26.98
N THR A 282 -4.00 -43.47 -27.56
CA THR A 282 -3.86 -44.44 -28.67
C THR A 282 -4.40 -43.94 -30.01
N ARG A 283 -5.71 -44.07 -30.26
CA ARG A 283 -6.35 -43.61 -31.51
C ARG A 283 -7.01 -42.24 -31.40
N LEU A 284 -7.43 -41.88 -30.20
CA LEU A 284 -8.05 -40.61 -29.87
C LEU A 284 -7.67 -40.30 -28.44
N ALA A 285 -6.84 -39.27 -28.26
CA ALA A 285 -6.35 -38.87 -26.96
C ALA A 285 -7.52 -38.44 -26.08
N SER A 286 -7.74 -39.10 -24.95
CA SER A 286 -8.84 -38.77 -24.05
C SER A 286 -8.58 -39.11 -22.59
N VAL A 287 -9.20 -38.31 -21.73
CA VAL A 287 -9.21 -38.48 -20.27
C VAL A 287 -10.65 -38.77 -19.84
N LEU A 288 -10.84 -39.77 -18.97
CA LEU A 288 -12.12 -40.09 -18.34
C LEU A 288 -12.09 -39.61 -16.89
N THR A 289 -13.04 -38.77 -16.53
CA THR A 289 -13.21 -38.21 -15.18
C THR A 289 -14.09 -39.10 -14.30
N SER A 290 -14.09 -38.85 -12.98
CA SER A 290 -14.83 -39.65 -12.01
C SER A 290 -16.35 -39.60 -12.11
N ASP A 291 -16.89 -38.55 -12.73
CA ASP A 291 -18.31 -38.41 -13.08
C ASP A 291 -18.68 -39.03 -14.44
N GLY A 292 -17.72 -39.64 -15.14
CA GLY A 292 -17.91 -40.29 -16.43
C GLY A 292 -17.84 -39.37 -17.65
N ARG A 293 -17.53 -38.07 -17.50
CA ARG A 293 -17.23 -37.19 -18.64
C ARG A 293 -15.94 -37.69 -19.34
N ARG A 294 -15.92 -37.66 -20.67
CA ARG A 294 -14.73 -37.97 -21.47
C ARG A 294 -14.27 -36.69 -22.17
N LEU A 295 -13.08 -36.25 -21.82
CA LEU A 295 -12.41 -35.06 -22.35
C LEU A 295 -11.49 -35.46 -23.49
N PHE A 296 -11.50 -34.68 -24.56
CA PHE A 296 -10.57 -34.73 -25.69
C PHE A 296 -9.67 -33.51 -25.70
N LEU A 297 -8.58 -33.55 -26.48
CA LEU A 297 -7.64 -32.44 -26.58
C LEU A 297 -8.36 -31.16 -27.06
N GLY A 298 -8.28 -30.09 -26.26
CA GLY A 298 -8.98 -28.83 -26.46
C GLY A 298 -10.27 -28.68 -25.65
N ASP A 299 -10.83 -29.77 -25.10
CA ASP A 299 -12.02 -29.70 -24.25
C ASP A 299 -11.72 -29.00 -22.92
N GLU A 300 -12.71 -28.25 -22.44
CA GLU A 300 -12.65 -27.51 -21.18
C GLU A 300 -13.70 -28.04 -20.21
N VAL A 301 -13.30 -28.18 -18.95
CA VAL A 301 -14.13 -28.71 -17.88
C VAL A 301 -13.80 -27.99 -16.59
N ASP A 302 -14.83 -27.47 -15.92
CA ASP A 302 -14.75 -26.85 -14.59
C ASP A 302 -13.61 -25.79 -14.50
N GLY A 303 -13.49 -24.95 -15.55
CA GLY A 303 -12.49 -23.87 -15.66
C GLY A 303 -11.10 -24.30 -16.17
N VAL A 304 -10.90 -25.57 -16.51
CA VAL A 304 -9.59 -26.12 -16.89
C VAL A 304 -9.66 -26.85 -18.23
N ARG A 305 -8.78 -26.47 -19.16
CA ARG A 305 -8.69 -27.04 -20.51
C ARG A 305 -7.65 -28.14 -20.61
N PHE A 306 -7.97 -29.24 -21.29
CA PHE A 306 -7.03 -30.31 -21.60
C PHE A 306 -6.20 -29.92 -22.84
N VAL A 307 -4.90 -29.62 -22.67
CA VAL A 307 -4.09 -28.94 -23.71
C VAL A 307 -2.95 -29.75 -24.32
N ASP A 308 -2.40 -30.75 -23.62
CA ASP A 308 -1.32 -31.61 -24.15
C ASP A 308 -1.36 -33.02 -23.54
N ILE A 309 -0.89 -34.01 -24.29
CA ILE A 309 -0.81 -35.42 -23.90
C ILE A 309 0.34 -36.12 -24.62
N ASN A 310 1.24 -36.75 -23.87
CA ASN A 310 2.33 -37.54 -24.43
C ASN A 310 2.35 -38.96 -23.83
N GLU A 311 3.47 -39.69 -23.88
CA GLU A 311 3.52 -41.08 -23.40
C GLU A 311 3.47 -41.21 -21.86
N HIS A 312 3.73 -40.12 -21.13
CA HIS A 312 3.94 -40.13 -19.68
C HIS A 312 3.23 -39.01 -18.90
N LYS A 313 2.68 -37.98 -19.57
CA LYS A 313 2.01 -36.85 -18.91
C LYS A 313 0.86 -36.26 -19.71
N VAL A 314 -0.13 -35.73 -18.99
CA VAL A 314 -1.21 -34.88 -19.51
C VAL A 314 -1.01 -33.49 -18.92
N VAL A 315 -1.26 -32.48 -19.73
CA VAL A 315 -1.23 -31.09 -19.32
C VAL A 315 -2.62 -30.52 -19.40
N PHE A 316 -3.00 -29.87 -18.32
CA PHE A 316 -4.22 -29.11 -18.18
C PHE A 316 -3.88 -27.65 -17.89
N GLU A 317 -4.66 -26.73 -18.43
CA GLU A 317 -4.41 -25.29 -18.37
C GLU A 317 -5.71 -24.56 -18.00
N GLY A 318 -5.70 -23.93 -16.82
CA GLY A 318 -6.75 -23.06 -16.30
C GLY A 318 -6.09 -21.88 -15.59
N GLU A 319 -6.52 -21.55 -14.37
CA GLU A 319 -5.84 -20.56 -13.52
C GLU A 319 -4.35 -20.86 -13.30
N ARG A 320 -4.01 -22.16 -13.25
CA ARG A 320 -2.63 -22.67 -13.16
C ARG A 320 -2.48 -23.85 -14.11
N ARG A 321 -1.27 -24.02 -14.65
CA ARG A 321 -0.91 -25.17 -15.49
C ARG A 321 -0.65 -26.39 -14.61
N VAL A 322 -1.44 -27.45 -14.79
CA VAL A 322 -1.31 -28.72 -14.08
C VAL A 322 -0.67 -29.74 -15.01
N GLU A 323 0.43 -30.37 -14.59
CA GLU A 323 0.98 -31.54 -15.26
C GLU A 323 0.71 -32.78 -14.39
N VAL A 324 0.00 -33.78 -14.93
CA VAL A 324 -0.24 -35.06 -14.25
C VAL A 324 0.52 -36.15 -14.99
N SER A 325 1.46 -36.79 -14.31
CA SER A 325 2.18 -37.98 -14.79
C SER A 325 1.40 -39.26 -14.47
N TRP A 326 1.49 -40.28 -15.32
CA TRP A 326 0.84 -41.59 -15.11
C TRP A 326 1.74 -42.77 -15.49
#